data_AF-A0A6G4WDR6-F1
#
_entry.id   AF-A0A6G4WDR6-F1
#
_cell.length_a   1.000
_cell.length_b   1.000
_cell.length_c   1.000
_cell.angle_alpha   90.00
_cell.angle_beta   90.00
_cell.angle_gamma   90.00
#
_symmetry.space_group_name_H-M   'P 1'
#
loop_
_entity.id
_entity.type
_entity.pdbx_description
1 polymer ?
#
loop_
_entity_poly.entity_id
_entity_poly.type
_entity_poly.pdbx_seq_one_letter_code
_entity_poly.pdbx_strand_id
1 'polypeptide(L)'
;MPNDKDSLGPTPTMSSPPDGIAGDLVRLIPSDLIFVMRFVGESQYRLQSHFQDFVRAELAAQGVTTETHPMIHLFIENHAILLRDFVFCGVSLSRQFRVDEIERLTGDTTSMIRVDIWDQLKSHIETAEKQFQSQASALPNLLSAFEKSGERMAGSKK
;
A
#
# COMPACT_ATOMS: atom_id res chain seq x y z
N MET A 1 -40.44 -36.01 29.32
CA MET A 1 -39.17 -36.66 28.93
C MET A 1 -39.15 -36.87 27.42
N PRO A 2 -37.98 -36.81 26.77
CA PRO A 2 -37.75 -36.06 25.52
C PRO A 2 -37.23 -36.91 24.33
N ASN A 3 -36.87 -36.21 23.24
CA ASN A 3 -36.08 -36.60 22.06
C ASN A 3 -36.81 -37.43 20.98
N ASP A 4 -36.68 -37.23 19.66
CA ASP A 4 -35.52 -36.88 18.80
C ASP A 4 -36.14 -36.66 17.37
N LYS A 5 -35.90 -35.63 16.55
CA LYS A 5 -34.66 -35.24 15.86
C LYS A 5 -34.94 -33.98 15.02
N ASP A 6 -34.47 -32.82 15.49
CA ASP A 6 -34.21 -31.68 14.61
C ASP A 6 -32.87 -31.94 13.91
N SER A 7 -32.91 -32.51 12.70
CA SER A 7 -31.74 -32.57 11.82
C SER A 7 -31.54 -31.23 11.12
N LEU A 8 -31.12 -30.22 11.89
CA LEU A 8 -30.36 -29.10 11.35
C LEU A 8 -28.99 -29.66 11.00
N GLY A 9 -28.76 -29.90 9.71
CA GLY A 9 -27.44 -30.24 9.20
C GLY A 9 -26.41 -29.21 9.65
N PRO A 10 -25.15 -29.59 9.83
CA PRO A 10 -24.11 -28.63 10.16
C PRO A 10 -24.06 -27.59 9.03
N THR A 11 -24.38 -26.34 9.36
CA THR A 11 -23.91 -25.18 8.60
C THR A 11 -22.44 -25.43 8.29
N PRO A 12 -21.98 -25.23 7.04
CA PRO A 12 -20.58 -25.43 6.71
C PRO A 12 -19.78 -24.44 7.57
N THR A 13 -19.22 -24.95 8.66
CA THR A 13 -18.17 -24.29 9.42
C THR A 13 -17.10 -24.01 8.40
N MET A 14 -16.94 -22.73 8.04
CA MET A 14 -15.88 -22.32 7.14
C MET A 14 -14.60 -22.93 7.67
N SER A 15 -14.05 -23.85 6.89
CA SER A 15 -12.83 -24.59 7.18
C SER A 15 -11.80 -23.59 7.69
N SER A 16 -11.33 -23.77 8.92
CA SER A 16 -10.23 -22.97 9.46
C SER A 16 -9.13 -22.89 8.39
N PRO A 17 -8.64 -21.69 8.04
CA PRO A 17 -7.48 -21.58 7.15
C PRO A 17 -6.35 -22.43 7.73
N PRO A 18 -5.61 -23.20 6.91
CA PRO A 18 -4.55 -24.07 7.39
C PRO A 18 -3.51 -23.29 8.20
N ASP A 19 -3.01 -23.90 9.28
CA ASP A 19 -1.99 -23.36 10.18
C ASP A 19 -0.80 -22.78 9.40
N GLY A 20 -0.61 -21.46 9.49
CA GLY A 20 0.48 -20.73 8.84
C GLY A 20 0.30 -19.22 8.96
N ILE A 21 1.35 -18.42 8.69
CA ILE A 21 1.32 -16.95 8.87
C ILE A 21 0.22 -16.27 8.07
N ALA A 22 -0.03 -16.74 6.84
CA ALA A 22 -1.17 -16.24 6.07
C ALA A 22 -2.47 -16.40 6.89
N GLY A 23 -2.61 -17.54 7.59
CA GLY A 23 -3.74 -17.96 8.44
C GLY A 23 -4.09 -16.91 9.46
N ASP A 24 -3.05 -16.52 10.18
CA ASP A 24 -3.09 -15.52 11.23
C ASP A 24 -3.40 -14.13 10.66
N LEU A 25 -2.83 -13.77 9.51
CA LEU A 25 -3.09 -12.48 8.85
C LEU A 25 -4.55 -12.34 8.40
N VAL A 26 -5.17 -13.41 7.90
CA VAL A 26 -6.60 -13.37 7.50
C VAL A 26 -7.52 -13.13 8.69
N ARG A 27 -7.18 -13.65 9.86
CA ARG A 27 -7.96 -13.40 11.09
C ARG A 27 -7.93 -11.92 11.49
N LEU A 28 -6.87 -11.20 11.10
CA LEU A 28 -6.70 -9.77 11.36
C LEU A 28 -7.32 -8.87 10.28
N ILE A 29 -7.71 -9.39 9.11
CA ILE A 29 -8.28 -8.60 8.01
C ILE A 29 -9.42 -7.67 8.45
N PRO A 30 -10.40 -8.10 9.27
CA PRO A 30 -11.48 -7.21 9.69
C PRO A 30 -11.02 -5.97 10.48
N SER A 31 -9.89 -6.04 11.19
CA SER A 31 -9.36 -4.94 11.98
C SER A 31 -8.23 -4.17 11.30
N ASP A 32 -7.40 -4.87 10.52
CA ASP A 32 -6.09 -4.37 10.09
C ASP A 32 -6.05 -4.03 8.59
N LEU A 33 -7.03 -4.49 7.80
CA LEU A 33 -7.11 -4.17 6.39
C LEU A 33 -8.08 -3.01 6.16
N ILE A 34 -7.54 -1.96 5.54
CA ILE A 34 -8.27 -0.76 5.13
C ILE A 34 -8.26 -0.63 3.61
N PHE A 35 -9.40 -0.27 3.05
CA PHE A 35 -9.51 0.22 1.70
C PHE A 35 -9.27 1.72 1.70
N VAL A 36 -8.26 2.14 0.93
CA VAL A 36 -7.97 3.55 0.70
C VAL A 36 -8.52 3.96 -0.66
N MET A 37 -9.26 5.06 -0.70
CA MET A 37 -9.64 5.67 -1.98
C MET A 37 -8.40 6.26 -2.63
N ARG A 38 -8.19 5.96 -3.90
CA ARG A 38 -7.09 6.50 -4.69
C ARG A 38 -7.63 7.21 -5.92
N PHE A 39 -7.24 8.47 -6.09
CA PHE A 39 -7.48 9.21 -7.33
C PHE A 39 -6.54 8.68 -8.42
N VAL A 40 -7.09 8.28 -9.56
CA VAL A 40 -6.35 7.74 -10.71
C VAL A 40 -6.77 8.44 -12.01
N GLY A 41 -5.88 8.42 -13.01
CA GLY A 41 -6.16 8.96 -14.34
C GLY A 41 -6.25 10.49 -14.36
N GLU A 42 -7.23 11.00 -15.11
CA GLU A 42 -7.37 12.42 -15.45
C GLU A 42 -7.45 13.36 -14.24
N SER A 43 -7.99 12.91 -13.11
CA SER A 43 -8.06 13.72 -11.90
C SER A 43 -6.66 14.14 -11.42
N GLN A 44 -5.66 13.28 -11.59
CA GLN A 44 -4.28 13.60 -11.21
C GLN A 44 -3.69 14.69 -12.09
N TYR A 45 -3.92 14.58 -13.40
CA TYR A 45 -3.44 15.56 -14.36
C TYR A 45 -4.07 16.93 -14.13
N ARG A 46 -5.40 16.98 -13.93
CA ARG A 46 -6.11 18.25 -13.68
C ARG A 46 -5.62 18.97 -12.43
N LEU A 47 -5.46 18.25 -11.33
CA LEU A 47 -5.00 18.85 -10.08
C LEU A 47 -3.53 19.28 -10.18
N GLN A 48 -2.68 18.49 -10.85
CA GLN A 48 -1.30 18.88 -11.10
C GLN A 48 -1.22 20.14 -11.97
N SER A 49 -1.96 20.21 -13.08
CA SER A 49 -1.99 21.38 -13.96
C SER A 49 -2.44 22.62 -13.22
N HIS A 50 -3.49 22.50 -12.39
CA HIS A 50 -3.94 23.59 -11.53
C HIS A 50 -2.82 24.10 -10.61
N PHE A 51 -2.08 23.20 -9.95
CA PHE A 51 -0.97 23.62 -9.09
C PHE A 51 0.24 24.15 -9.85
N GLN A 52 0.51 23.68 -11.07
CA GLN A 52 1.55 24.27 -11.92
C GLN A 52 1.21 25.72 -12.26
N ASP A 53 -0.04 25.99 -12.64
CA ASP A 53 -0.52 27.34 -12.94
C ASP A 53 -0.48 28.24 -11.70
N PHE A 54 -0.90 27.72 -10.55
CA PHE A 54 -0.82 28.40 -9.27
C PHE A 54 0.62 28.79 -8.89
N VAL A 55 1.56 27.83 -8.88
CA VAL A 55 2.96 28.10 -8.51
C VAL A 55 3.61 29.05 -9.53
N ARG A 56 3.28 28.93 -10.82
CA ARG A 56 3.77 29.85 -11.84
C ARG A 56 3.29 31.28 -11.59
N ALA A 57 2.01 31.46 -11.26
CA ALA A 57 1.44 32.78 -10.98
C ALA A 57 2.07 33.42 -9.73
N GLU A 58 2.27 32.64 -8.67
CA GLU A 58 2.93 33.11 -7.44
C GLU A 58 4.38 33.52 -7.68
N LEU A 59 5.14 32.71 -8.42
CA LEU A 59 6.54 33.03 -8.75
C LEU A 59 6.63 34.30 -9.62
N ALA A 60 5.73 34.45 -10.60
CA ALA A 60 5.66 35.64 -11.44
C ALA A 60 5.30 36.90 -10.63
N ALA A 61 4.40 36.79 -9.65
CA ALA A 61 4.04 37.90 -8.76
C ALA A 61 5.23 38.37 -7.90
N GLN A 62 6.18 37.48 -7.62
CA GLN A 62 7.44 37.77 -6.92
C GLN A 62 8.57 38.17 -7.88
N GLY A 63 8.30 38.35 -9.18
CA GLY A 63 9.30 38.69 -10.19
C GLY A 63 10.27 37.57 -10.54
N VAL A 64 10.00 36.33 -10.12
CA VAL A 64 10.82 35.16 -10.44
C VAL A 64 10.43 34.66 -11.83
N THR A 65 11.32 34.88 -12.79
CA THR A 65 11.11 34.47 -14.18
C THR A 65 12.16 33.45 -14.62
N THR A 66 11.96 32.87 -15.80
CA THR A 66 12.93 32.00 -16.48
C THR A 66 14.25 32.69 -16.77
N GLU A 67 14.23 34.02 -16.95
CA GLU A 67 15.43 34.82 -17.18
C GLU A 67 16.27 34.96 -15.91
N THR A 68 15.61 35.06 -14.76
CA THR A 68 16.28 35.13 -13.45
C THR A 68 16.68 33.75 -12.93
N HIS A 69 15.90 32.70 -13.23
CA HIS A 69 16.08 31.34 -12.72
C HIS A 69 15.86 30.30 -13.84
N PRO A 70 16.93 29.81 -14.50
CA PRO A 70 16.81 28.88 -15.63
C PRO A 70 16.12 27.54 -15.32
N MET A 71 16.09 27.12 -14.06
CA MET A 71 15.47 25.85 -13.62
C MET A 71 14.07 26.01 -12.99
N ILE A 72 13.45 27.19 -13.14
CA ILE A 72 12.14 27.47 -12.53
C ILE A 72 11.04 26.47 -12.97
N HIS A 73 11.11 25.94 -14.20
CA HIS A 73 10.16 24.95 -14.69
C HIS A 73 10.18 23.64 -13.87
N LEU A 74 11.38 23.12 -13.57
CA LEU A 74 11.52 21.92 -12.74
C LEU A 74 11.05 22.18 -11.30
N PHE A 75 11.28 23.40 -10.79
CA PHE A 75 10.77 23.79 -9.48
C PHE A 75 9.24 23.77 -9.45
N ILE A 76 8.58 24.37 -10.45
CA ILE A 76 7.13 24.40 -10.59
C ILE A 76 6.56 22.98 -10.70
N GLU A 77 7.15 22.14 -11.54
CA GLU A 77 6.70 20.76 -11.74
C GLU A 77 6.77 19.94 -10.45
N ASN A 78 7.91 19.96 -9.76
CA ASN A 78 8.09 19.23 -8.52
C ASN A 78 7.14 19.71 -7.43
N HIS A 79 6.98 21.04 -7.27
CA HIS A 79 6.07 21.57 -6.25
C HIS A 79 4.62 21.27 -6.56
N ALA A 80 4.22 21.27 -7.83
CA ALA A 80 2.86 20.89 -8.22
C ALA A 80 2.56 19.41 -7.89
N ILE A 81 3.53 18.51 -8.09
CA ILE A 81 3.42 17.10 -7.71
C ILE A 81 3.27 16.97 -6.18
N LEU A 82 4.11 17.65 -5.41
CA LEU A 82 4.06 17.61 -3.95
C LEU A 82 2.71 18.11 -3.40
N LEU A 83 2.19 19.23 -3.94
CA LEU A 83 0.90 19.79 -3.54
C LEU A 83 -0.27 18.86 -3.92
N ARG A 84 -0.25 18.31 -5.13
CA ARG A 84 -1.23 17.32 -5.58
C ARG A 84 -1.26 16.11 -4.65
N ASP A 85 -0.09 15.56 -4.33
CA ASP A 85 0.03 14.38 -3.48
C ASP A 85 -0.41 14.69 -2.04
N PHE A 86 -0.07 15.87 -1.51
CA PHE A 86 -0.56 16.33 -0.22
C PHE A 86 -2.10 16.35 -0.18
N VAL A 87 -2.75 16.93 -1.18
CA VAL A 87 -4.22 17.02 -1.23
C VAL A 87 -4.85 15.63 -1.36
N PHE A 88 -4.38 14.79 -2.28
CA PHE A 88 -4.96 13.47 -2.46
C PHE A 88 -4.73 12.56 -1.25
N CYS A 89 -3.52 12.55 -0.68
CA CYS A 89 -3.25 11.81 0.56
C CYS A 89 -4.17 12.31 1.69
N GLY A 90 -4.37 13.62 1.83
CA GLY A 90 -5.29 14.18 2.81
C GLY A 90 -6.72 13.66 2.65
N VAL A 91 -7.23 13.63 1.41
CA VAL A 91 -8.57 13.08 1.11
C VAL A 91 -8.64 11.58 1.41
N SER A 92 -7.66 10.80 0.97
CA SER A 92 -7.59 9.35 1.21
C SER A 92 -7.53 9.02 2.71
N LEU A 93 -6.81 9.80 3.50
CA LEU A 93 -6.70 9.61 4.95
C LEU A 93 -8.01 9.95 5.69
N SER A 94 -8.77 10.93 5.19
CA SER A 94 -10.02 11.37 5.82
C SER A 94 -11.16 10.37 5.70
N ARG A 95 -11.08 9.44 4.73
CA ARG A 95 -12.11 8.44 4.46
C ARG A 95 -11.46 7.10 4.15
N GLN A 96 -11.15 6.38 5.22
CA GLN A 96 -10.72 5.00 5.17
C GLN A 96 -11.94 4.12 5.42
N PHE A 97 -12.13 3.08 4.60
CA PHE A 97 -13.17 2.09 4.82
C PHE A 97 -12.52 0.81 5.29
N ARG A 98 -13.00 0.25 6.39
CA ARG A 98 -12.60 -1.09 6.78
C ARG A 98 -13.25 -2.13 5.86
N VAL A 99 -12.66 -3.31 5.79
CA VAL A 99 -13.17 -4.39 4.93
C VAL A 99 -14.58 -4.79 5.30
N ASP A 100 -14.93 -4.82 6.59
CA ASP A 100 -16.28 -5.12 7.07
C ASP A 100 -17.32 -4.08 6.59
N GLU A 101 -16.91 -2.81 6.48
CA GLU A 101 -17.75 -1.74 5.93
C GLU A 101 -17.96 -1.89 4.44
N ILE A 102 -16.91 -2.26 3.69
CA ILE A 102 -17.00 -2.51 2.25
C ILE A 102 -17.85 -3.74 1.96
N GLU A 103 -17.63 -4.86 2.65
CA GLU A 103 -18.44 -6.09 2.50
C GLU A 103 -19.93 -5.80 2.75
N ARG A 104 -20.24 -4.97 3.75
CA ARG A 104 -21.62 -4.53 4.01
C ARG A 104 -22.17 -3.64 2.89
N LEU A 105 -21.35 -2.76 2.31
CA LEU A 105 -21.74 -1.88 1.20
C LEU A 105 -21.93 -2.64 -0.12
N THR A 106 -21.13 -3.67 -0.38
CA THR A 106 -21.19 -4.49 -1.61
C THR A 106 -22.18 -5.66 -1.50
N GLY A 107 -22.65 -5.97 -0.29
CA GLY A 107 -23.49 -7.14 -0.04
C GLY A 107 -22.71 -8.46 -0.08
N ASP A 108 -21.39 -8.42 0.07
CA ASP A 108 -20.55 -9.63 0.15
C ASP A 108 -20.70 -10.29 1.53
N THR A 109 -21.79 -11.04 1.70
CA THR A 109 -22.03 -11.88 2.88
C THR A 109 -21.20 -13.17 2.88
N THR A 110 -20.55 -13.49 1.76
CA THR A 110 -19.86 -14.77 1.55
C THR A 110 -18.37 -14.67 1.87
N SER A 111 -17.88 -13.48 2.24
CA SER A 111 -16.45 -13.25 2.54
C SER A 111 -15.54 -13.54 1.35
N MET A 112 -16.04 -13.37 0.12
CA MET A 112 -15.25 -13.68 -1.09
C MET A 112 -14.00 -12.82 -1.17
N ILE A 113 -14.10 -11.55 -0.77
CA ILE A 113 -12.97 -10.63 -0.68
C ILE A 113 -11.88 -11.20 0.25
N ARG A 114 -12.25 -11.74 1.42
CA ARG A 114 -11.28 -12.34 2.37
C ARG A 114 -10.56 -13.56 1.80
N VAL A 115 -11.27 -14.42 1.07
CA VAL A 115 -10.68 -15.62 0.46
C VAL A 115 -9.72 -15.26 -0.69
N ASP A 116 -10.04 -14.24 -1.49
CA ASP A 116 -9.14 -13.77 -2.53
C ASP A 116 -7.84 -13.18 -1.94
N ILE A 117 -7.97 -12.34 -0.90
CA ILE A 117 -6.81 -11.77 -0.19
C ILE A 117 -5.96 -12.89 0.43
N TRP A 118 -6.59 -13.91 1.00
CA TRP A 118 -5.88 -15.09 1.51
C TRP A 118 -5.00 -15.75 0.44
N ASP A 119 -5.60 -16.10 -0.70
CA ASP A 119 -4.91 -16.81 -1.77
C ASP A 119 -3.77 -15.96 -2.34
N GLN A 120 -3.99 -14.64 -2.48
CA GLN A 120 -2.96 -13.69 -2.91
C GLN A 120 -1.81 -13.61 -1.90
N LEU A 121 -2.09 -13.46 -0.60
CA LEU A 121 -1.07 -13.42 0.45
C LEU A 121 -0.23 -14.68 0.44
N LYS A 122 -0.87 -15.85 0.38
CA LYS A 122 -0.18 -17.14 0.33
C LYS A 122 0.72 -17.23 -0.89
N SER A 123 0.20 -16.92 -2.08
CA SER A 123 0.98 -16.95 -3.33
C SER A 123 2.18 -16.00 -3.29
N HIS A 124 2.01 -14.79 -2.74
CA HIS A 124 3.09 -13.82 -2.64
C HIS A 124 4.16 -14.22 -1.62
N ILE A 125 3.77 -14.79 -0.47
CA ILE A 125 4.72 -15.33 0.52
C ILE A 125 5.56 -16.44 -0.11
N GLU A 126 4.92 -17.42 -0.74
CA GLU A 126 5.62 -18.54 -1.39
C GLU A 126 6.56 -18.06 -2.51
N THR A 127 6.14 -17.05 -3.27
CA THR A 127 6.97 -16.46 -4.33
C THR A 127 8.19 -15.75 -3.75
N ALA A 128 8.02 -14.96 -2.70
CA ALA A 128 9.10 -14.26 -2.03
C ALA A 128 10.14 -15.25 -1.43
N GLU A 129 9.67 -16.31 -0.77
CA GLU A 129 10.53 -17.35 -0.20
C GLU A 129 11.33 -18.08 -1.29
N LYS A 130 10.68 -18.49 -2.38
CA LYS A 130 11.36 -19.13 -3.52
C LYS A 130 12.37 -18.20 -4.17
N GLN A 131 12.04 -16.91 -4.32
CA GLN A 131 12.96 -15.92 -4.87
C GLN A 131 14.20 -15.76 -3.97
N PHE A 132 14.01 -15.70 -2.65
CA PHE A 132 15.13 -15.65 -1.71
C PHE A 132 15.99 -16.92 -1.78
N GLN A 133 15.37 -18.09 -1.77
CA GLN A 133 16.06 -19.38 -1.92
C GLN A 133 16.85 -19.48 -3.22
N SER A 134 16.32 -18.96 -4.33
CA SER A 134 17.03 -18.94 -5.61
C SER A 134 18.30 -18.08 -5.59
N GLN A 135 18.33 -17.07 -4.71
CA GLN A 135 19.48 -16.19 -4.50
C GLN A 135 20.41 -16.70 -3.38
N ALA A 136 20.10 -17.83 -2.74
CA ALA A 136 20.81 -18.30 -1.54
C ALA A 136 22.30 -18.55 -1.78
N SER A 137 22.68 -18.98 -2.99
CA SER A 137 24.08 -19.18 -3.39
C SER A 137 24.89 -17.88 -3.44
N ALA A 138 24.23 -16.73 -3.65
CA ALA A 138 24.85 -15.41 -3.68
C ALA A 138 24.86 -14.71 -2.30
N LEU A 139 24.14 -15.25 -1.31
CA LEU A 139 24.04 -14.66 0.03
C LEU A 139 25.39 -14.45 0.73
N PRO A 140 26.36 -15.37 0.70
CA PRO A 140 27.65 -15.15 1.36
C PRO A 140 28.38 -13.91 0.82
N ASN A 141 28.33 -13.69 -0.49
CA ASN A 141 28.95 -12.52 -1.12
C ASN A 141 28.21 -11.22 -0.77
N LEU A 142 26.88 -11.26 -0.68
CA LEU A 142 26.06 -10.12 -0.25
C LEU A 142 26.31 -9.78 1.23
N LEU A 143 26.45 -10.78 2.10
CA LEU A 143 26.78 -10.59 3.52
C LEU A 143 28.16 -9.95 3.69
N SER A 144 29.18 -10.46 3.00
CA SER A 144 30.52 -9.86 3.04
C SER A 144 30.54 -8.42 2.49
N ALA A 145 29.72 -8.09 1.49
CA ALA A 145 29.58 -6.72 1.00
C ALA A 145 28.88 -5.81 2.02
N PHE A 146 27.86 -6.33 2.71
CA PHE A 146 27.15 -5.61 3.77
C PHE A 146 28.04 -5.33 4.98
N GLU A 147 28.81 -6.31 5.45
CA GLU A 147 29.78 -6.17 6.54
C GLU A 147 30.83 -5.09 6.22
N LYS A 148 31.42 -5.14 5.00
CA LYS A 148 32.37 -4.12 4.53
C LYS A 148 31.77 -2.72 4.46
N SER A 149 30.47 -2.60 4.16
CA SER A 149 29.77 -1.31 4.17
C SER A 149 29.53 -0.81 5.61
N GLY A 150 29.21 -1.71 6.53
CA GLY A 150 29.05 -1.40 7.96
C GLY A 150 30.37 -0.94 8.60
N GLU A 151 31.49 -1.58 8.26
CA GLU A 151 32.83 -1.18 8.72
C GLU A 151 33.25 0.20 8.19
N ARG A 152 32.92 0.54 6.93
CA ARG A 152 33.18 1.88 6.38
C ARG A 152 32.36 2.97 7.08
N MET A 153 31.10 2.69 7.45
CA MET A 153 30.29 3.65 8.21
C MET A 153 30.73 3.78 9.67
N ALA A 154 31.24 2.70 10.30
CA ALA A 154 31.81 2.74 11.64
C ALA A 154 33.19 3.44 11.69
N GLY A 155 33.99 3.31 10.63
CA GLY A 155 35.31 3.94 10.49
C GLY A 155 35.30 5.43 10.15
N SER A 156 34.16 6.01 9.76
CA SER A 156 34.03 7.45 9.46
C SER A 156 33.79 8.31 10.72
N LYS A 157 33.92 7.71 11.91
CA LYS A 157 33.81 8.38 13.21
C LYS A 157 35.18 8.38 13.90
N LYS A 158 36.15 9.09 13.32
CA LYS A 158 37.40 9.44 14.00
C LYS A 158 37.95 10.76 13.48
#